data_AF-A0A2W4X643-F1
#
_entry.id   AF-A0A2W4X643-F1
#
_cell.length_a   1.000
_cell.length_b   1.000
_cell.length_c   1.000
_cell.angle_alpha   90.00
_cell.angle_beta   90.00
_cell.angle_gamma   90.00
#
_symmetry.space_group_name_H-M   'P 1'
#
loop_
_entity.id
_entity.type
_entity.pdbx_description
1 polymer ?
#
loop_
_entity_poly.entity_id
_entity_poly.type
_entity_poly.pdbx_seq_one_letter_code
_entity_poly.pdbx_strand_id
1 'polypeptide(L)'
;MAATAAFEFRDDAEAPVLALRGDWTVDTIAALEADLRDITERLKPGLVVDVAELGRIDVAGAYLVDRTFRDSAGDEARIAIRGKHDTAMQLLAAARKSAVAPASKPHG
;
A
#
# COMPACT_ATOMS: atom_id res chain seq x y z
N MET A 1 -21.69 1.44 -8.40
CA MET A 1 -21.21 0.50 -7.37
C MET A 1 -19.70 0.60 -7.30
N ALA A 2 -19.10 0.55 -6.11
CA ALA A 2 -17.66 0.49 -5.99
C ALA A 2 -17.15 -0.87 -6.51
N ALA A 3 -16.01 -0.88 -7.20
CA ALA A 3 -15.37 -2.11 -7.61
C ALA A 3 -14.71 -2.78 -6.40
N THR A 4 -14.91 -4.08 -6.21
CA THR A 4 -14.30 -4.83 -5.09
C THR A 4 -12.78 -4.66 -5.10
N ALA A 5 -12.22 -4.27 -3.96
CA ALA A 5 -10.77 -4.23 -3.78
C ALA A 5 -10.21 -5.65 -3.89
N ALA A 6 -9.12 -5.81 -4.66
CA ALA A 6 -8.36 -7.04 -4.70
C ALA A 6 -6.87 -6.74 -4.82
N PHE A 7 -6.04 -7.71 -4.44
CA PHE A 7 -4.62 -7.69 -4.73
C PHE A 7 -4.14 -9.02 -5.27
N GLU A 8 -3.00 -8.99 -5.95
CA GLU A 8 -2.28 -10.18 -6.39
C GLU A 8 -0.80 -10.01 -6.04
N PHE A 9 -0.25 -10.94 -5.26
CA PHE A 9 1.17 -11.00 -4.96
C PHE A 9 1.87 -11.94 -5.94
N ARG A 10 2.87 -11.43 -6.67
CA ARG A 10 3.70 -12.19 -7.60
C ARG A 10 5.14 -12.16 -7.11
N ASP A 11 5.71 -13.33 -6.87
CA ASP A 11 7.14 -13.46 -6.56
C ASP A 11 7.92 -13.52 -7.89
N ASP A 12 8.11 -12.35 -8.50
CA ASP A 12 8.87 -12.22 -9.75
C ASP A 12 10.37 -12.37 -9.49
N ALA A 13 11.12 -12.87 -10.47
CA ALA A 13 12.54 -13.16 -10.33
C ALA A 13 13.40 -11.89 -10.12
N GLU A 14 12.92 -10.74 -10.59
CA GLU A 14 13.62 -9.47 -10.54
C GLU A 14 13.27 -8.66 -9.28
N ALA A 15 11.99 -8.56 -8.96
CA ALA A 15 11.48 -7.98 -7.72
C ALA A 15 10.05 -8.47 -7.48
N PRO A 16 9.66 -8.79 -6.24
CA PRO A 16 8.29 -9.18 -5.97
C PRO A 16 7.33 -8.01 -6.30
N VAL A 17 6.14 -8.33 -6.78
CA VAL A 17 5.14 -7.36 -7.25
C VAL A 17 3.83 -7.56 -6.50
N LEU A 18 3.29 -6.47 -5.94
CA LEU A 18 1.94 -6.42 -5.38
C LEU A 18 1.05 -5.61 -6.33
N ALA A 19 0.23 -6.31 -7.11
CA ALA A 19 -0.70 -5.66 -8.03
C ALA A 19 -2.02 -5.34 -7.32
N LEU A 20 -2.38 -4.06 -7.27
CA LEU A 20 -3.62 -3.57 -6.67
C LEU A 20 -4.69 -3.43 -7.75
N ARG A 21 -5.90 -3.91 -7.45
CA ARG A 21 -7.04 -3.92 -8.35
C ARG A 21 -8.31 -3.40 -7.68
N GLY A 22 -9.19 -2.83 -8.48
CA GLY A 22 -10.49 -2.35 -8.02
C GLY A 22 -10.40 -1.09 -7.15
N ASP A 23 -11.45 -0.76 -6.42
CA ASP A 23 -11.47 0.43 -5.57
C ASP A 23 -10.87 0.10 -4.20
N TRP A 24 -9.85 0.82 -3.78
CA TRP A 24 -9.18 0.77 -2.47
C TRP A 24 -9.64 1.93 -1.60
N THR A 25 -10.89 1.86 -1.14
CA THR A 25 -11.47 2.83 -0.22
C THR A 25 -11.79 2.17 1.12
N VAL A 26 -12.05 2.96 2.15
CA VAL A 26 -12.47 2.45 3.48
C VAL A 26 -13.63 1.44 3.40
N ASP A 27 -14.50 1.57 2.41
CA ASP A 27 -15.65 0.69 2.19
C ASP A 27 -15.28 -0.71 1.67
N THR A 28 -14.12 -0.85 1.01
CA THR A 28 -13.75 -2.06 0.25
C THR A 28 -12.51 -2.77 0.81
N ILE A 29 -11.60 -2.03 1.46
CA ILE A 29 -10.33 -2.58 1.95
C ILE A 29 -10.47 -3.45 3.19
N ALA A 30 -11.57 -3.33 3.95
CA ALA A 30 -11.78 -4.07 5.20
C ALA A 30 -11.69 -5.60 5.00
N ALA A 31 -12.13 -6.10 3.83
CA ALA A 31 -12.04 -7.52 3.50
C ALA A 31 -10.60 -8.00 3.23
N LEU A 32 -9.68 -7.09 2.89
CA LEU A 32 -8.31 -7.42 2.50
C LEU A 32 -7.31 -7.32 3.67
N GLU A 33 -7.69 -6.75 4.81
CA GLU A 33 -6.73 -6.52 5.91
C GLU A 33 -6.11 -7.81 6.45
N ALA A 34 -6.89 -8.88 6.56
CA ALA A 34 -6.41 -10.18 7.02
C ALA A 34 -5.44 -10.79 5.99
N ASP A 35 -5.86 -10.85 4.73
CA ASP A 35 -5.04 -11.40 3.64
C ASP A 35 -3.73 -10.60 3.43
N LEU A 36 -3.78 -9.27 3.55
CA LEU A 36 -2.60 -8.41 3.50
C LEU A 36 -1.65 -8.69 4.66
N ARG A 37 -2.18 -8.95 5.85
CA ARG A 37 -1.37 -9.30 7.03
C ARG A 37 -0.67 -10.64 6.84
N ASP A 38 -1.35 -11.61 6.24
CA ASP A 38 -0.78 -12.94 5.98
C ASP A 38 0.36 -12.88 4.95
N ILE A 39 0.32 -11.94 4.01
CA ILE A 39 1.43 -11.74 3.05
C ILE A 39 2.50 -10.78 3.54
N THR A 40 2.31 -10.04 4.64
CA THR A 40 3.28 -9.07 5.18
C THR A 40 4.67 -9.69 5.30
N GLU A 41 4.78 -10.90 5.85
CA GLU A 41 6.08 -11.57 6.03
C GLU A 41 6.79 -11.91 4.70
N ARG A 42 6.04 -11.95 3.59
CA ARG A 42 6.54 -12.24 2.24
C ARG A 42 6.98 -10.97 1.51
N LEU A 43 6.58 -9.80 1.99
CA LEU A 43 6.91 -8.52 1.37
C LEU A 43 8.35 -8.12 1.70
N LYS A 44 9.23 -8.21 0.71
CA LYS A 44 10.65 -7.88 0.85
C LYS A 44 10.96 -6.43 0.44
N PRO A 45 12.06 -5.84 0.95
CA PRO A 45 12.58 -4.58 0.42
C PRO A 45 12.75 -4.65 -1.11
N GLY A 46 12.32 -3.60 -1.81
CA GLY A 46 12.35 -3.55 -3.29
C GLY A 46 11.08 -4.05 -3.97
N LEU A 47 10.02 -4.40 -3.22
CA LEU A 47 8.70 -4.72 -3.77
C LEU A 47 8.18 -3.58 -4.66
N VAL A 48 7.58 -3.96 -5.79
CA VAL A 48 6.91 -3.05 -6.72
C VAL A 48 5.39 -3.09 -6.46
N VAL A 49 4.77 -1.96 -6.23
CA VAL A 49 3.30 -1.81 -6.20
C VAL A 49 2.82 -1.47 -7.60
N ASP A 50 2.08 -2.39 -8.22
CA ASP A 50 1.46 -2.16 -9.52
C ASP A 50 0.05 -1.58 -9.34
N VAL A 51 -0.15 -0.36 -9.83
CA VAL A 51 -1.42 0.40 -9.78
C VAL A 51 -2.09 0.50 -11.15
N ALA A 52 -1.65 -0.29 -12.15
CA ALA A 52 -2.19 -0.21 -13.51
C ALA A 52 -3.70 -0.55 -13.60
N GLU A 53 -4.18 -1.42 -12.71
CA GLU A 53 -5.57 -1.85 -12.63
C GLU A 53 -6.29 -1.31 -11.38
N LEU A 54 -5.67 -0.34 -10.70
CA LEU A 54 -6.25 0.31 -9.55
C LEU A 54 -7.40 1.22 -10.02
N GLY A 55 -8.55 1.07 -9.37
CA GLY A 55 -9.69 1.97 -9.48
C GLY A 55 -9.50 3.17 -8.56
N ARG A 56 -10.51 3.50 -7.76
CA ARG A 56 -10.41 4.62 -6.81
C ARG A 56 -9.56 4.25 -5.62
N ILE A 57 -8.85 5.22 -5.04
CA ILE A 57 -8.11 5.04 -3.80
C ILE A 57 -8.31 6.26 -2.90
N ASP A 58 -8.47 6.03 -1.61
CA ASP A 58 -8.53 7.08 -0.59
C ASP A 58 -7.33 7.03 0.34
N VAL A 59 -7.32 7.93 1.34
CA VAL A 59 -6.26 8.03 2.34
C VAL A 59 -6.16 6.73 3.16
N ALA A 60 -7.28 6.07 3.46
CA ALA A 60 -7.30 4.85 4.25
C ALA A 60 -6.67 3.68 3.47
N GLY A 61 -7.03 3.53 2.19
CA GLY A 61 -6.42 2.54 1.30
C GLY A 61 -4.92 2.76 1.12
N ALA A 62 -4.48 4.00 0.90
CA ALA A 62 -3.05 4.30 0.79
C ALA A 62 -2.29 4.06 2.09
N TYR A 63 -2.88 4.38 3.25
CA TYR A 63 -2.29 4.12 4.56
C TYR A 63 -2.19 2.62 4.86
N LEU A 64 -3.21 1.84 4.50
CA LEU A 64 -3.20 0.39 4.67
C LEU A 64 -2.04 -0.23 3.90
N VAL A 65 -1.90 0.11 2.61
CA VAL A 65 -0.78 -0.32 1.75
C VAL A 65 0.52 0.01 2.47
N ASP A 66 0.81 1.29 2.68
CA ASP A 66 2.06 1.78 3.26
C ASP A 66 2.39 1.20 4.66
N ARG A 67 1.37 0.96 5.51
CA ARG A 67 1.54 0.24 6.78
C ARG A 67 1.98 -1.20 6.58
N THR A 68 1.37 -1.94 5.67
CA THR A 68 1.76 -3.33 5.37
C THR A 68 3.24 -3.42 4.96
N PHE A 69 3.77 -2.45 4.21
CA PHE A 69 5.20 -2.42 3.86
C PHE A 69 6.12 -2.07 5.02
N ARG A 70 5.70 -1.14 5.90
CA ARG A 70 6.48 -0.85 7.11
C ARG A 70 6.58 -2.05 8.02
N ASP A 71 5.46 -2.73 8.22
CA ASP A 71 5.37 -3.90 9.09
C ASP A 71 6.24 -5.06 8.54
N SER A 72 6.49 -5.12 7.22
CA SER A 72 7.31 -6.16 6.61
C SER A 72 8.80 -5.81 6.47
N ALA A 73 9.11 -4.64 5.94
CA ALA A 73 10.43 -4.28 5.43
C ALA A 73 11.04 -3.09 6.19
N GLY A 74 10.33 -2.54 7.18
CA GLY A 74 10.78 -1.44 8.03
C GLY A 74 10.65 -0.05 7.40
N ASP A 75 11.04 0.96 8.18
CA ASP A 75 10.89 2.39 7.83
C ASP A 75 11.79 2.86 6.67
N GLU A 76 12.75 2.05 6.24
CA GLU A 76 13.64 2.37 5.11
C GLU A 76 13.19 1.74 3.78
N ALA A 77 12.15 0.89 3.80
CA ALA A 77 11.65 0.22 2.61
C ALA A 77 11.13 1.23 1.57
N ARG A 78 11.82 1.32 0.42
CA ARG A 78 11.33 2.08 -0.73
C ARG A 78 10.33 1.24 -1.50
N ILE A 79 9.11 1.76 -1.63
CA ILE A 79 8.08 1.20 -2.49
C ILE A 79 8.30 1.76 -3.91
N ALA A 80 8.60 0.88 -4.86
CA ALA A 80 8.58 1.25 -6.26
C ALA A 80 7.14 1.18 -6.76
N ILE A 81 6.66 2.20 -7.49
CA ILE A 81 5.31 2.18 -8.06
C ILE A 81 5.42 1.91 -9.56
N ARG A 82 4.65 0.94 -10.05
CA ARG A 82 4.48 0.61 -11.47
C ARG A 82 3.06 0.95 -11.90
N GLY A 83 2.90 1.50 -13.10
CA GLY A 83 1.60 1.93 -13.63
C GLY A 83 1.38 3.43 -13.53
N LYS A 84 0.25 3.91 -14.04
CA LYS A 84 -0.12 5.34 -14.05
C LYS A 84 -1.41 5.56 -13.27
N HIS A 85 -1.27 6.12 -12.08
CA HIS A 85 -2.41 6.53 -11.27
C HIS A 85 -2.06 7.72 -10.37
N ASP A 86 -2.33 8.94 -10.82
CA ASP A 86 -1.86 10.18 -10.17
C ASP A 86 -2.30 10.28 -8.70
N THR A 87 -3.57 9.99 -8.41
CA THR A 87 -4.10 10.03 -7.03
C THR A 87 -3.42 9.02 -6.12
N ALA A 88 -3.20 7.78 -6.58
CA ALA A 88 -2.51 6.75 -5.81
C ALA A 88 -1.07 7.16 -5.50
N MET A 89 -0.35 7.70 -6.49
CA MET A 89 1.02 8.19 -6.30
C MET A 89 1.08 9.29 -5.24
N GLN A 90 0.16 10.25 -5.28
CA GLN A 90 0.07 11.33 -4.30
C GLN A 90 -0.29 10.82 -2.91
N LEU A 91 -1.29 9.94 -2.80
CA LEU A 91 -1.76 9.42 -1.53
C LEU A 91 -0.75 8.47 -0.87
N LEU A 92 -0.08 7.61 -1.64
CA LEU A 92 0.98 6.74 -1.11
C LEU A 92 2.17 7.57 -0.61
N ALA A 93 2.56 8.61 -1.35
CA ALA A 93 3.60 9.54 -0.89
C ALA A 93 3.17 10.30 0.38
N ALA A 94 1.91 10.72 0.46
CA ALA A 94 1.35 11.41 1.63
C ALA A 94 1.22 10.49 2.86
N ALA A 95 0.80 9.23 2.67
CA ALA A 95 0.73 8.21 3.71
C ALA A 95 2.11 7.94 4.30
N ARG A 96 3.12 7.76 3.43
CA ARG A 96 4.51 7.58 3.85
C ARG A 96 5.02 8.76 4.67
N LYS A 97 4.80 9.99 4.19
CA LYS A 97 5.24 11.20 4.89
C LYS A 97 4.56 11.37 6.24
N SER A 98 3.27 11.05 6.33
CA SER A 98 2.48 11.14 7.57
C SER A 98 2.96 10.12 8.62
N ALA A 99 3.40 8.94 8.19
CA ALA A 99 3.93 7.94 9.09
C ALA A 99 5.37 8.22 9.56
N VAL A 100 6.18 8.90 8.74
CA VAL A 100 7.57 9.29 9.07
C VAL A 100 7.63 10.58 9.90
N ALA A 101 6.55 11.38 9.92
CA ALA A 101 6.46 12.54 10.80
C ALA A 101 6.56 12.07 12.27
N PRO A 102 7.63 12.46 13.00
CA PRO A 102 7.86 11.94 14.33
C PRO A 102 6.74 12.42 15.25
N ALA A 103 6.41 11.56 16.22
CA ALA A 103 5.69 11.91 17.42
C ALA A 103 6.15 13.29 17.94
N SER A 104 5.38 14.33 17.61
CA SER A 104 5.47 15.58 18.34
C SER A 104 4.83 15.27 19.70
N LYS A 105 5.70 15.01 20.69
CA LYS A 105 5.34 14.94 22.11
C LYS A 105 4.24 15.96 22.40
N PRO A 106 3.14 15.60 23.08
CA PRO A 106 2.22 16.62 23.56
C PRO A 106 3.03 17.55 24.49
N HIS A 107 3.10 18.82 24.13
CA HIS A 107 3.47 19.86 25.09
C HIS A 107 2.25 20.05 25.99
N GLY A 108 2.40 19.62 27.24
CA GLY A 108 1.45 19.79 28.34
C GLY A 108 2.18 19.54 29.64
#